data_AF-A0A968P848-F1
#
_entry.id   AF-A0A968P848-F1
#
_cell.length_a   1.000
_cell.length_b   1.000
_cell.length_c   1.000
_cell.angle_alpha   90.00
_cell.angle_beta   90.00
_cell.angle_gamma   90.00
#
_symmetry.space_group_name_H-M   'P 1'
#
loop_
_entity.id
_entity.type
_entity.pdbx_description
1 polymer ?
#
loop_
_entity_poly.entity_id
_entity_poly.type
_entity_poly.pdbx_seq_one_letter_code
_entity_poly.pdbx_strand_id
1 'polypeptide(L)'
;MPAGSSATTLSFGHRYRFESGFDGGSLALSLDGSSYTLVPSTAITGANYNGTVSASCPPAGSAGFPIFTGVATSFSNTTVNLDAACDAITGGSGGCAGQTLHIAFTTITDCSTTDDGWFLDNVTVTACTP
;
A
#
# COMPACT_ATOMS: atom_id res chain seq x y z
N MET A 1 -9.07 -1.98 14.65
CA MET A 1 -8.51 -3.21 15.23
C MET A 1 -8.94 -3.32 16.68
N PRO A 2 -9.33 -4.51 17.15
CA PRO A 2 -9.62 -4.73 18.57
C PRO A 2 -8.42 -4.37 19.46
N ALA A 3 -8.69 -3.94 20.69
CA ALA A 3 -7.63 -3.79 21.68
C ALA A 3 -6.97 -5.16 21.96
N GLY A 4 -5.65 -5.16 22.12
CA GLY A 4 -4.86 -6.38 22.35
C GLY A 4 -4.64 -7.25 21.11
N SER A 5 -5.08 -6.82 19.91
CA SER A 5 -4.81 -7.57 18.68
C SER A 5 -3.33 -7.59 18.33
N SER A 6 -2.87 -8.65 17.67
CA SER A 6 -1.52 -8.80 17.15
C SER A 6 -1.52 -9.56 15.82
N ALA A 7 -0.36 -9.61 15.15
CA ALA A 7 -0.22 -10.23 13.83
C ALA A 7 -1.24 -9.67 12.83
N THR A 8 -1.46 -8.36 12.90
CA THR A 8 -2.43 -7.67 12.06
C THR A 8 -1.91 -7.66 10.63
N THR A 9 -2.74 -8.16 9.71
CA THR A 9 -2.34 -8.39 8.33
C THR A 9 -3.41 -7.89 7.37
N LEU A 10 -3.01 -7.21 6.29
CA LEU A 10 -3.83 -6.99 5.11
C LEU A 10 -3.34 -7.95 4.02
N SER A 11 -4.25 -8.59 3.30
CA SER A 11 -3.93 -9.32 2.08
C SER A 11 -4.91 -8.99 0.97
N PHE A 12 -4.43 -8.97 -0.26
CA PHE A 12 -5.24 -8.72 -1.44
C PHE A 12 -4.58 -9.34 -2.67
N GLY A 13 -5.40 -9.81 -3.61
CA GLY A 13 -4.99 -10.15 -4.96
C GLY A 13 -5.03 -8.91 -5.82
N HIS A 14 -4.04 -8.73 -6.70
CA HIS A 14 -4.09 -7.67 -7.70
C HIS A 14 -3.47 -8.04 -9.04
N ARG A 15 -3.94 -7.37 -10.08
CA ARG A 15 -3.29 -7.28 -11.39
C ARG A 15 -3.30 -5.82 -11.82
N TYR A 16 -2.33 -5.39 -12.60
CA TYR A 16 -2.21 -3.99 -12.98
C TYR A 16 -1.51 -3.79 -14.31
N ARG A 17 -1.81 -2.66 -14.94
CA ARG A 17 -1.12 -2.21 -16.14
C ARG A 17 -0.97 -0.68 -16.07
N PHE A 18 0.28 -0.24 -16.01
CA PHE A 18 0.70 1.13 -15.77
C PHE A 18 1.88 1.50 -16.67
N GLU A 19 2.12 2.80 -16.91
CA GLU A 19 3.38 3.26 -17.47
C GLU A 19 4.54 2.93 -16.51
N SER A 20 5.46 2.08 -16.97
CA SER A 20 6.52 1.53 -16.13
C SER A 20 7.46 2.61 -15.58
N GLY A 21 7.45 2.78 -14.26
CA GLY A 21 8.29 3.74 -13.52
C GLY A 21 7.70 5.15 -13.40
N PHE A 22 6.54 5.42 -13.99
CA PHE A 22 5.88 6.73 -13.93
C PHE A 22 4.57 6.61 -13.15
N ASP A 23 3.74 5.66 -13.56
CA ASP A 23 2.46 5.39 -12.93
C ASP A 23 2.52 4.15 -12.05
N GLY A 24 1.69 4.12 -11.02
CA GLY A 24 1.54 2.90 -10.25
C GLY A 24 0.57 2.97 -9.09
N GLY A 25 0.35 1.81 -8.49
CA GLY A 25 -0.41 1.65 -7.26
C GLY A 25 0.51 1.71 -6.03
N SER A 26 0.11 2.43 -4.99
CA SER A 26 0.75 2.41 -3.67
C SER A 26 -0.31 2.24 -2.58
N LEU A 27 0.11 1.75 -1.43
CA LEU A 27 -0.72 1.66 -0.23
C LEU A 27 -0.35 2.77 0.73
N ALA A 28 -1.37 3.41 1.28
CA ALA A 28 -1.21 4.34 2.40
C ALA A 28 -2.14 3.94 3.55
N LEU A 29 -1.70 4.23 4.77
CA LEU A 29 -2.42 3.93 6.00
C LEU A 29 -2.62 5.21 6.81
N SER A 30 -3.79 5.35 7.41
CA SER A 30 -4.12 6.43 8.35
C SER A 30 -4.76 5.86 9.61
N LEU A 31 -4.42 6.46 10.75
CA LEU A 31 -4.99 6.14 12.07
C LEU A 31 -6.07 7.13 12.52
N ASP A 32 -6.20 8.26 11.82
CA ASP A 32 -7.15 9.34 12.12
C ASP A 32 -8.14 9.61 10.98
N GLY A 33 -7.96 8.95 9.82
CA GLY A 33 -8.81 9.10 8.63
C GLY A 33 -8.51 10.35 7.79
N SER A 34 -7.48 11.13 8.14
CA SER A 34 -7.14 12.40 7.49
C SER A 34 -5.69 12.45 6.97
N SER A 35 -4.73 12.03 7.79
CA SER A 35 -3.31 12.01 7.43
C SER A 35 -2.89 10.61 7.05
N TYR A 36 -2.38 10.44 5.83
CA TYR A 36 -1.99 9.16 5.27
C TYR A 36 -0.47 9.06 5.12
N THR A 37 0.07 7.96 5.63
CA THR A 37 1.49 7.61 5.50
C THR A 37 1.61 6.41 4.57
N LEU A 38 2.57 6.43 3.65
CA LEU A 38 2.81 5.29 2.77
C LEU A 38 3.23 4.06 3.58
N VAL A 39 2.67 2.91 3.22
CA VAL A 39 3.12 1.62 3.76
C VAL A 39 4.53 1.36 3.21
N PRO A 40 5.54 1.13 4.07
CA PRO A 40 6.89 0.88 3.62
C PRO A 40 7.00 -0.49 2.93
N SER A 41 7.87 -0.61 1.92
CA SER A 41 8.11 -1.87 1.20
C SER A 41 8.58 -3.02 2.11
N THR A 42 9.23 -2.68 3.23
CA THR A 42 9.68 -3.63 4.25
C THR A 42 8.53 -4.29 5.03
N ALA A 43 7.33 -3.68 5.01
CA ALA A 43 6.13 -4.27 5.59
C ALA A 43 5.38 -5.18 4.59
N ILE A 44 5.82 -5.27 3.34
CA ILE A 44 5.13 -5.99 2.27
C ILE A 44 5.88 -7.28 1.90
N THR A 45 5.13 -8.35 1.65
CA THR A 45 5.62 -9.65 1.17
C THR A 45 4.73 -10.18 0.04
N GLY A 46 5.21 -11.17 -0.71
CA GLY A 46 4.55 -11.65 -1.93
C GLY A 46 4.86 -10.74 -3.12
N ALA A 47 3.84 -10.35 -3.88
CA ALA A 47 3.98 -9.28 -4.86
C ALA A 47 4.25 -7.96 -4.12
N ASN A 48 5.46 -7.43 -4.27
CA ASN A 48 5.92 -6.22 -3.59
C ASN A 48 6.11 -5.07 -4.60
N TYR A 49 6.23 -3.85 -4.11
CA TYR A 49 6.59 -2.70 -4.93
C TYR A 49 7.84 -3.00 -5.75
N ASN A 50 7.76 -2.74 -7.04
CA ASN A 50 8.80 -3.09 -8.02
C ASN A 50 9.43 -1.85 -8.69
N GLY A 51 9.05 -0.65 -8.25
CA GLY A 51 9.62 0.60 -8.71
C GLY A 51 9.27 1.77 -7.82
N THR A 52 9.72 2.95 -8.23
CA THR A 52 9.38 4.22 -7.61
C THR A 52 8.85 5.21 -8.66
N VAL A 53 8.04 6.16 -8.23
CA VAL A 53 7.48 7.22 -9.10
C VAL A 53 8.62 8.08 -9.66
N SER A 54 8.69 8.18 -10.99
CA SER A 54 9.59 9.10 -11.71
C SER A 54 9.39 10.55 -11.29
N ALA A 55 10.45 11.35 -11.31
CA ALA A 55 10.35 12.79 -11.05
C ALA A 55 9.78 13.59 -12.24
N SER A 56 9.48 12.93 -13.36
CA SER A 56 8.98 13.57 -14.57
C SER A 56 7.47 13.80 -14.48
N CYS A 57 7.08 15.04 -14.19
CA CYS A 57 5.68 15.47 -14.15
C CYS A 57 4.71 14.70 -13.21
N PRO A 58 5.14 14.08 -12.09
CA PRO A 58 4.20 13.44 -11.20
C PRO A 58 3.46 14.51 -10.36
N PRO A 59 2.40 14.13 -9.63
CA PRO A 59 1.81 14.97 -8.61
C PRO A 59 2.90 15.45 -7.65
N ALA A 60 2.87 16.75 -7.32
CA ALA A 60 3.90 17.36 -6.49
C ALA A 60 4.09 16.60 -5.17
N GLY A 61 5.35 16.27 -4.84
CA GLY A 61 5.70 15.53 -3.63
C GLY A 61 5.64 14.01 -3.73
N SER A 62 5.20 13.43 -4.86
CA SER A 62 5.13 11.97 -5.02
C SER A 62 6.35 11.31 -5.66
N ALA A 63 7.28 12.10 -6.21
CA ALA A 63 8.51 11.58 -6.81
C ALA A 63 9.29 10.72 -5.79
N GLY A 64 9.70 9.52 -6.20
CA GLY A 64 10.41 8.57 -5.35
C GLY A 64 9.51 7.68 -4.48
N PHE A 65 8.19 7.88 -4.47
CA PHE A 65 7.28 7.00 -3.72
C PHE A 65 7.33 5.57 -4.27
N PRO A 66 7.34 4.54 -3.41
CA PRO A 66 7.34 3.15 -3.86
C PRO A 66 5.98 2.75 -4.42
N ILE A 67 5.98 2.09 -5.57
CA ILE A 67 4.79 1.74 -6.34
C ILE A 67 4.88 0.34 -6.96
N PHE A 68 3.71 -0.25 -7.18
CA PHE A 68 3.49 -1.30 -8.16
C PHE A 68 3.36 -0.66 -9.53
N THR A 69 4.31 -0.89 -10.43
CA THR A 69 4.40 -0.24 -11.73
C THR A 69 4.68 -1.23 -12.86
N GLY A 70 4.43 -0.81 -14.10
CA GLY A 70 4.54 -1.65 -15.29
C GLY A 70 3.36 -2.60 -15.43
N VAL A 71 3.62 -3.84 -15.86
CA VAL A 71 2.58 -4.77 -16.29
C VAL A 71 2.60 -6.07 -15.47
N ALA A 72 1.48 -6.37 -14.82
CA ALA A 72 1.16 -7.66 -14.21
C ALA A 72 -0.23 -8.08 -14.68
N THR A 73 -0.30 -8.98 -15.67
CA THR A 73 -1.57 -9.39 -16.31
C THR A 73 -2.32 -10.48 -15.56
N SER A 74 -1.62 -11.26 -14.72
CA SER A 74 -2.21 -12.26 -13.85
C SER A 74 -2.35 -11.74 -12.44
N PHE A 75 -3.42 -12.15 -11.74
CA PHE A 75 -3.56 -11.83 -10.32
C PHE A 75 -2.44 -12.48 -9.50
N SER A 76 -1.73 -11.67 -8.73
CA SER A 76 -0.75 -12.09 -7.73
C SER A 76 -1.20 -11.58 -6.35
N ASN A 77 -0.74 -12.22 -5.29
CA ASN A 77 -1.14 -11.87 -3.93
C ASN A 77 -0.07 -11.00 -3.26
N THR A 78 -0.53 -9.94 -2.60
CA THR A 78 0.26 -9.11 -1.70
C THR A 78 -0.20 -9.34 -0.28
N THR A 79 0.75 -9.39 0.65
CA THR A 79 0.48 -9.45 2.09
C THR A 79 1.26 -8.36 2.79
N VAL A 80 0.58 -7.60 3.64
CA VAL A 80 1.13 -6.45 4.38
C VAL A 80 1.05 -6.72 5.86
N ASN A 81 2.19 -6.63 6.53
CA ASN A 81 2.26 -6.55 7.99
C ASN A 81 1.76 -5.17 8.43
N LEU A 82 0.50 -5.10 8.85
CA LEU A 82 -0.12 -3.83 9.27
C LEU A 82 0.46 -3.35 10.59
N ASP A 83 0.87 -4.23 11.50
CA ASP A 83 1.50 -3.80 12.75
C ASP A 83 2.77 -2.98 12.47
N ALA A 84 3.63 -3.44 11.55
CA ALA A 84 4.79 -2.68 11.10
C ALA A 84 4.42 -1.35 10.42
N ALA A 85 3.31 -1.30 9.68
CA ALA A 85 2.83 -0.06 9.07
C ALA A 85 2.30 0.94 10.12
N CYS A 86 1.61 0.47 11.17
CA CYS A 86 1.18 1.30 12.30
C CYS A 86 2.38 1.82 13.11
N ASP A 87 3.40 1.00 13.31
CA ASP A 87 4.65 1.40 13.96
C ASP A 87 5.37 2.50 13.17
N ALA A 88 5.35 2.43 11.83
CA ALA A 88 5.91 3.48 10.98
C ALA A 88 5.15 4.83 11.11
N ILE A 89 3.86 4.82 11.40
CA ILE A 89 3.06 6.04 11.63
C ILE A 89 3.33 6.61 13.03
N THR A 90 3.36 5.74 14.04
CA THR A 90 3.43 6.15 15.45
C THR A 90 4.85 6.38 15.94
N GLY A 91 5.86 5.86 15.23
CA GLY A 91 7.24 5.80 15.69
C GLY A 91 7.48 4.82 16.84
N GLY A 92 6.50 3.93 17.11
CA GLY A 92 6.50 2.98 18.20
C GLY A 92 6.77 1.53 17.79
N SER A 93 6.43 0.60 18.68
CA SER A 93 6.48 -0.85 18.45
C SER A 93 5.22 -1.56 18.98
N GLY A 94 4.10 -0.83 19.02
CA GLY A 94 2.83 -1.28 19.60
C GLY A 94 1.89 -1.92 18.58
N GLY A 95 2.24 -1.89 17.30
CA GLY A 95 1.42 -2.36 16.21
C GLY A 95 0.11 -1.58 16.07
N CYS A 96 -0.92 -2.25 15.52
CA CYS A 96 -2.22 -1.62 15.27
C CYS A 96 -3.24 -1.85 16.40
N ALA A 97 -2.85 -2.43 17.53
CA ALA A 97 -3.78 -2.80 18.60
C ALA A 97 -4.62 -1.60 19.08
N GLY A 98 -5.94 -1.75 19.09
CA GLY A 98 -6.88 -0.69 19.52
C GLY A 98 -7.03 0.49 18.56
N GLN A 99 -6.31 0.53 17.45
CA GLN A 99 -6.38 1.64 16.48
C GLN A 99 -7.52 1.44 15.47
N THR A 100 -8.11 2.54 15.00
CA THR A 100 -8.96 2.52 13.79
C THR A 100 -8.07 2.68 12.58
N LEU A 101 -8.17 1.77 11.60
CA LEU A 101 -7.32 1.78 10.42
C LEU A 101 -8.12 2.23 9.20
N HIS A 102 -7.57 3.19 8.47
CA HIS A 102 -8.05 3.59 7.15
C HIS A 102 -6.99 3.25 6.12
N ILE A 103 -7.28 2.27 5.26
CA ILE A 103 -6.37 1.78 4.22
C ILE A 103 -6.76 2.44 2.90
N ALA A 104 -5.81 3.08 2.24
CA ALA A 104 -5.96 3.67 0.92
C ALA A 104 -5.15 2.89 -0.12
N PHE A 105 -5.85 2.43 -1.15
CA PHE A 105 -5.25 1.96 -2.40
C PHE A 105 -5.15 3.16 -3.33
N THR A 106 -3.96 3.72 -3.46
CA THR A 106 -3.73 5.01 -4.14
C THR A 106 -3.08 4.76 -5.49
N THR A 107 -3.70 5.26 -6.56
CA THR A 107 -3.04 5.32 -7.88
C THR A 107 -2.33 6.66 -8.00
N ILE A 108 -1.08 6.63 -8.45
CA ILE A 108 -0.28 7.80 -8.79
C ILE A 108 -0.06 7.74 -10.30
N THR A 109 -0.39 8.80 -11.01
CA THR A 109 -0.16 8.92 -12.46
C THR A 109 0.63 10.18 -12.76
N ASP A 110 1.46 10.17 -13.79
CA ASP A 110 2.12 11.37 -14.29
C ASP A 110 1.15 12.22 -15.17
N CYS A 111 1.69 13.15 -15.97
CA CYS A 111 0.89 14.01 -16.84
C CYS A 111 0.73 13.50 -18.29
N SER A 112 1.13 12.28 -18.58
CA SER A 112 1.09 11.65 -19.90
C SER A 112 0.58 10.20 -19.81
N THR A 113 0.69 9.46 -20.92
CA THR A 113 0.55 8.00 -21.08
C THR A 113 -0.46 7.31 -20.15
N THR A 114 -1.61 6.91 -20.69
CA THR A 114 -2.61 6.15 -19.93
C THR A 114 -2.58 4.66 -20.28
N ASP A 115 -2.88 3.80 -19.30
CA ASP A 115 -3.06 2.35 -19.51
C ASP A 115 -4.23 1.81 -18.65
N ASP A 116 -4.49 0.49 -18.66
CA ASP A 116 -5.70 -0.12 -18.10
C ASP A 116 -5.92 0.11 -16.59
N GLY A 117 -4.87 0.42 -15.83
CA GLY A 117 -4.93 0.74 -14.41
C GLY A 117 -4.85 -0.47 -13.47
N TRP A 118 -5.46 -0.35 -12.29
CA TRP A 118 -5.30 -1.29 -11.17
C TRP A 118 -6.58 -2.03 -10.82
N PHE A 119 -6.49 -3.35 -10.72
CA PHE A 119 -7.60 -4.22 -10.33
C PHE A 119 -7.23 -4.94 -9.04
N LEU A 120 -8.13 -4.84 -8.07
CA LEU A 120 -8.00 -5.41 -6.73
C LEU A 120 -9.09 -6.46 -6.51
N ASP A 121 -8.77 -7.54 -5.83
CA ASP A 121 -9.73 -8.58 -5.44
C ASP A 121 -9.32 -9.25 -4.13
N ASN A 122 -10.26 -9.94 -3.48
CA ASN A 122 -10.04 -10.72 -2.24
C ASN A 122 -9.37 -9.93 -1.11
N VAL A 123 -9.71 -8.64 -0.99
CA VAL A 123 -9.17 -7.76 0.06
C VAL A 123 -9.65 -8.23 1.43
N THR A 124 -8.70 -8.65 2.26
CA THR A 124 -8.96 -9.24 3.58
C THR A 124 -8.06 -8.59 4.62
N VAL A 125 -8.64 -8.20 5.76
CA VAL A 125 -7.89 -7.76 6.94
C VAL A 125 -8.12 -8.77 8.05
N THR A 126 -7.03 -9.26 8.65
CA THR A 126 -7.06 -10.24 9.74
C THR A 126 -6.20 -9.78 10.91
N ALA A 127 -6.53 -10.24 12.11
CA ALA A 127 -5.63 -10.17 13.26
C ALA A 127 -5.90 -11.33 14.22
N CYS A 128 -4.88 -11.66 15.01
CA CYS A 128 -5.02 -12.51 16.18
C CYS A 128 -5.57 -11.68 17.34
N THR A 129 -6.66 -12.14 17.95
CA THR A 129 -7.22 -11.55 19.17
C THR A 129 -6.97 -12.48 20.36
N PRO A 130 -6.77 -11.94 21.57
CA PRO A 130 -6.67 -12.73 22.81
C PRO A 130 -7.89 -13.62 23.07
#